data_AF-A0AAD2FTS0-F1
#
_entry.id   AF-A0AAD2FTS0-F1
#
_cell.length_a   1.000
_cell.length_b   1.000
_cell.length_c   1.000
_cell.angle_alpha   90.00
_cell.angle_beta   90.00
_cell.angle_gamma   90.00
#
_symmetry.space_group_name_H-M   'P 1'
#
loop_
_entity.id
_entity.type
_entity.pdbx_description
1 polymer ?
#
loop_
_entity_poly.entity_id
_entity_poly.type
_entity_poly.pdbx_seq_one_letter_code
_entity_poly.pdbx_strand_id
1 'polypeptide(L)'
;MATRGRGAALSLYRAILRAHKDNLPAEMRSLGDAYVKSEFKLHKTVEKTVQLDAFFTAWEEYLNQVQQTARIKESSLSLGEKEITASFGQHLSPDIELSEEQEMQLEKLKEEASKAGR
;
A
#
# COMPACT_ATOMS: atom_id res chain seq x y z
N MET A 1 16.91 10.23 19.22
CA MET A 1 15.77 9.75 18.41
C MET A 1 14.70 10.82 18.44
N ALA A 2 14.35 11.40 17.28
CA ALA A 2 13.39 12.49 17.20
C ALA A 2 11.97 11.93 17.40
N THR A 3 11.29 12.37 18.46
CA THR A 3 9.89 12.01 18.72
C THR A 3 9.01 12.60 17.62
N ARG A 4 8.58 11.76 16.66
CA ARG A 4 7.67 12.16 15.58
C ARG A 4 6.30 12.48 16.17
N GLY A 5 6.01 13.77 16.28
CA GLY A 5 4.78 14.27 16.90
C GLY A 5 3.57 14.29 15.96
N ARG A 6 2.42 14.71 16.51
CA ARG A 6 1.13 14.86 15.81
C ARG A 6 1.22 15.66 14.51
N GLY A 7 2.09 16.67 14.46
CA GLY A 7 2.33 17.47 13.25
C GLY A 7 2.88 16.63 12.09
N ALA A 8 3.85 15.75 12.37
CA ALA A 8 4.42 14.85 11.37
C ALA A 8 3.36 13.87 10.83
N ALA A 9 2.52 13.31 11.71
CA ALA A 9 1.41 12.44 11.31
C ALA A 9 0.43 13.13 10.37
N LEU A 10 0.04 14.37 10.67
CA LEU A 10 -0.88 15.12 9.82
C LEU A 10 -0.25 15.51 8.48
N SER A 11 1.04 15.82 8.45
CA SER A 11 1.76 16.10 7.20
C SER A 11 1.84 14.86 6.31
N LEU A 12 2.23 13.71 6.88
CA LEU A 12 2.31 12.44 6.15
C LEU A 12 0.94 11.99 5.63
N TYR A 13 -0.09 12.05 6.48
CA TYR A 13 -1.47 11.74 6.10
C TYR A 13 -1.94 12.56 4.89
N ARG A 14 -1.69 13.89 4.90
CA ARG A 14 -2.07 14.76 3.78
C ARG A 14 -1.24 14.48 2.53
N ALA A 15 0.03 14.17 2.68
CA ALA A 15 0.91 13.85 1.57
C ALA A 15 0.44 12.57 0.84
N ILE A 16 0.06 11.54 1.60
CA ILE A 16 -0.47 10.28 1.05
C ILE A 16 -1.77 10.52 0.29
N LEU A 17 -2.74 11.23 0.87
CA LEU A 17 -4.00 11.51 0.18
C LEU A 17 -3.84 12.35 -1.09
N ARG A 18 -2.85 13.25 -1.13
CA ARG A 18 -2.50 13.97 -2.36
C ARG A 18 -1.90 13.02 -3.40
N ALA A 19 -0.93 12.19 -3.00
CA ALA A 19 -0.34 11.20 -3.89
C ALA A 19 -1.40 10.24 -4.45
N HIS A 20 -2.36 9.80 -3.64
CA HIS A 20 -3.49 9.01 -4.11
C HIS A 20 -4.32 9.73 -5.18
N LYS A 21 -4.66 11.00 -4.94
CA LYS A 21 -5.43 11.80 -5.89
C LYS A 21 -4.69 11.96 -7.22
N ASP A 22 -3.39 12.20 -7.17
CA ASP A 22 -2.59 12.56 -8.34
C ASP A 22 -2.15 11.31 -9.13
N ASN A 23 -1.96 10.17 -8.44
CA ASN A 23 -1.26 9.02 -9.00
C ASN A 23 -2.12 7.75 -9.15
N LEU A 24 -3.17 7.56 -8.34
CA LEU A 24 -3.98 6.35 -8.37
C LEU A 24 -5.20 6.48 -9.31
N PRO A 25 -5.59 5.38 -10.00
CA PRO A 25 -6.91 5.26 -10.62
C PRO A 25 -8.05 5.45 -9.60
N ALA A 26 -9.24 5.85 -10.08
CA ALA A 26 -10.36 6.22 -9.23
C ALA A 26 -10.82 5.08 -8.30
N GLU A 27 -10.83 3.85 -8.82
CA GLU A 27 -11.23 2.64 -8.11
C GLU A 27 -10.28 2.37 -6.94
N MET A 28 -8.97 2.38 -7.21
CA MET A 28 -7.93 2.16 -6.20
C MET A 28 -7.90 3.26 -5.14
N ARG A 29 -8.10 4.52 -5.55
CA ARG A 29 -8.13 5.66 -4.63
C ARG A 29 -9.23 5.51 -3.59
N SER A 30 -10.42 5.07 -3.99
CA SER A 30 -11.56 4.95 -3.07
C SER A 30 -11.27 4.02 -1.89
N LEU A 31 -10.68 2.86 -2.18
CA LEU A 31 -10.29 1.86 -1.20
C LEU A 31 -9.08 2.34 -0.37
N GLY A 32 -8.05 2.86 -1.04
CA GLY A 32 -6.84 3.36 -0.38
C GLY A 32 -7.12 4.49 0.60
N ASP A 33 -7.93 5.48 0.21
CA ASP A 33 -8.29 6.62 1.07
C ASP A 33 -9.05 6.19 2.32
N ALA A 34 -9.95 5.19 2.20
CA ALA A 34 -10.68 4.64 3.34
C ALA A 34 -9.71 3.93 4.31
N TYR A 35 -8.77 3.16 3.77
CA TYR A 35 -7.77 2.44 4.57
C TYR A 35 -6.81 3.39 5.30
N VAL A 36 -6.26 4.41 4.62
CA VAL A 36 -5.39 5.40 5.26
C VAL A 36 -6.12 6.11 6.40
N LYS A 37 -7.40 6.46 6.19
CA LYS A 37 -8.23 7.09 7.23
C LYS A 37 -8.42 6.19 8.45
N SER A 38 -8.68 4.90 8.27
CA SER A 38 -8.87 3.97 9.39
C SER A 38 -7.56 3.78 10.16
N GLU A 39 -6.46 3.54 9.46
CA GLU A 39 -5.17 3.26 10.08
C GLU A 39 -4.63 4.46 10.87
N PHE A 40 -4.64 5.66 10.27
CA PHE A 40 -4.21 6.87 10.98
C PHE A 40 -5.15 7.22 12.14
N LYS A 41 -6.42 6.83 12.10
CA LYS A 41 -7.34 7.00 13.24
C LYS A 41 -7.01 6.03 14.36
N LEU A 42 -6.74 4.76 14.04
CA LEU A 42 -6.40 3.71 14.99
C LEU A 42 -5.09 4.03 15.73
N HIS A 43 -4.12 4.62 15.04
CA HIS A 43 -2.80 4.94 15.60
C HIS A 43 -2.73 6.28 16.36
N LYS A 44 -3.86 7.00 16.53
CA LYS A 44 -3.88 8.29 17.26
C LYS A 44 -3.54 8.18 18.73
N THR A 45 -3.85 7.04 19.35
CA THR A 45 -3.74 6.81 20.81
C THR A 45 -2.60 5.86 21.16
N VAL A 46 -1.76 5.48 20.19
CA VAL A 46 -0.61 4.61 20.45
C VAL A 46 0.49 5.43 21.10
N GLU A 47 0.88 5.08 22.32
CA GLU A 47 1.89 5.80 23.10
C GLU A 47 3.30 5.18 23.00
N LYS A 48 3.40 3.92 22.55
CA LYS A 48 4.68 3.22 22.40
C LYS A 48 5.48 3.82 21.25
N THR A 49 6.57 4.51 21.60
CA THR A 49 7.45 5.21 20.65
C THR A 49 7.99 4.32 19.52
N VAL A 50 8.38 3.08 19.83
CA VAL A 50 8.89 2.12 18.85
C VAL A 50 7.84 1.77 17.79
N GLN A 51 6.58 1.61 18.19
CA GLN A 51 5.50 1.29 17.25
C GLN A 51 5.17 2.49 16.36
N LEU A 52 5.23 3.71 16.91
CA LEU A 52 5.06 4.93 16.13
C LEU A 52 6.18 5.09 15.09
N ASP A 53 7.44 4.86 15.46
CA ASP A 53 8.56 4.96 14.52
C ASP A 53 8.46 3.95 13.37
N ALA A 54 8.08 2.70 13.68
CA ALA A 54 7.81 1.69 12.67
C ALA A 54 6.65 2.08 11.75
N PHE A 55 5.55 2.60 12.34
CA PHE A 55 4.41 3.14 11.58
C PHE A 55 4.86 4.24 10.62
N PHE A 56 5.54 5.27 11.11
CA PHE A 56 5.97 6.37 10.25
C PHE A 56 6.91 5.91 9.13
N THR A 57 7.85 5.02 9.43
CA THR A 57 8.78 4.47 8.42
C THR A 57 8.02 3.75 7.32
N ALA A 58 7.11 2.84 7.68
CA ALA A 58 6.32 2.09 6.71
C ALA A 58 5.44 3.00 5.84
N TRP A 59 4.80 4.02 6.42
CA TRP A 59 3.94 4.94 5.69
C TRP A 59 4.70 5.95 4.82
N GLU A 60 5.93 6.32 5.21
CA GLU A 60 6.84 7.11 4.36
C GLU A 60 7.33 6.30 3.16
N GLU A 61 7.66 5.02 3.37
CA GLU A 61 8.04 4.10 2.30
C GLU A 61 6.88 3.86 1.33
N TYR A 62 5.67 3.64 1.85
CA TYR A 62 4.45 3.55 1.03
C TYR A 62 4.23 4.80 0.18
N LEU A 63 4.36 6.00 0.76
CA LEU A 63 4.24 7.26 0.02
C LEU A 63 5.26 7.33 -1.13
N ASN A 64 6.52 6.94 -0.88
CA ASN A 64 7.56 6.91 -1.90
C ASN A 64 7.21 5.95 -3.04
N GLN A 65 6.68 4.76 -2.73
CA GLN A 65 6.26 3.79 -3.75
C GLN A 65 5.15 4.36 -4.65
N VAL A 66 4.09 4.95 -4.05
CA VAL A 66 2.98 5.55 -4.81
C VAL A 66 3.48 6.67 -5.73
N GLN A 67 4.44 7.47 -5.28
CA GLN A 67 5.05 8.53 -6.09
C GLN A 67 5.99 8.00 -7.18
N GLN A 68 6.74 6.92 -6.92
CA GLN A 68 7.61 6.29 -7.91
C GLN A 68 6.80 5.68 -9.06
N THR A 69 5.69 4.98 -8.76
CA THR A 69 4.80 4.44 -9.81
C THR A 69 4.28 5.54 -10.73
N ALA A 70 4.01 6.73 -10.19
CA ALA A 70 3.61 7.88 -10.98
C ALA A 70 4.72 8.42 -11.89
N ARG A 71 5.96 8.50 -11.37
CA ARG A 71 7.12 8.95 -12.17
C ARG A 71 7.38 8.02 -13.36
N ILE A 72 7.26 6.71 -13.15
CA ILE A 72 7.39 5.71 -14.22
C ILE A 72 6.35 5.95 -15.32
N LYS A 73 5.11 6.26 -14.92
CA LYS A 73 4.02 6.62 -15.85
C LYS A 73 4.32 7.90 -16.64
N GLU A 74 4.86 8.94 -16.01
CA GLU A 74 5.20 10.19 -16.71
C GLU A 74 6.37 9.99 -17.69
N SER A 75 7.39 9.24 -17.30
CA SER A 75 8.53 8.95 -18.16
C SER A 75 8.15 8.09 -19.38
N SER A 76 7.27 7.11 -19.21
CA SER A 76 6.82 6.25 -20.32
C SER A 76 5.97 7.02 -21.33
N LEU A 77 5.09 7.90 -20.85
CA LEU A 77 4.31 8.81 -21.70
C LEU A 77 5.22 9.74 -22.51
N SER A 78 6.32 10.22 -21.92
CA SER A 78 7.32 11.05 -22.61
C SER A 78 8.11 10.31 -23.69
N LEU A 79 8.28 8.98 -23.56
CA LEU A 79 9.04 8.15 -24.50
C LEU A 79 8.18 7.65 -25.67
N GLY A 80 6.89 8.01 -25.73
CA GLY A 80 5.99 7.58 -26.79
C GLY A 80 5.58 6.10 -26.70
N GLU A 81 5.91 5.43 -25.60
CA GLU A 81 5.48 4.07 -25.30
C GLU A 81 3.99 4.10 -24.88
N LYS A 82 3.11 3.95 -25.87
CA LYS A 82 1.65 4.07 -25.70
C LYS A 82 1.00 3.01 -24.80
N GLU A 83 1.73 1.98 -24.38
CA GLU A 83 1.18 0.83 -23.65
C GLU A 83 1.82 0.56 -22.29
N ILE A 84 2.32 1.58 -21.59
CA ILE A 84 2.57 1.43 -20.15
C ILE A 84 1.36 1.99 -19.41
N THR A 85 0.30 1.18 -19.32
CA THR A 85 -0.64 1.31 -18.21
C THR A 85 0.20 1.25 -16.96
N ALA A 86 0.22 2.32 -16.15
CA ALA A 86 0.90 2.29 -14.86
C ALA A 86 0.42 1.06 -14.09
N SER A 87 1.24 0.00 -14.08
CA SER A 87 0.86 -1.30 -13.54
C SER A 87 0.91 -1.17 -12.04
N PHE A 88 -0.22 -0.78 -11.45
CA PHE A 88 -0.41 -0.95 -10.03
C PHE A 88 -0.55 -2.44 -9.74
N GLY A 89 0.35 -2.97 -8.92
CA GLY A 89 0.48 -4.40 -8.67
C GLY A 89 1.43 -5.11 -9.65
N GLN A 90 1.67 -6.38 -9.39
CA GLN A 90 2.48 -7.25 -10.24
C GLN A 90 1.54 -8.03 -11.16
N HIS A 91 1.78 -8.00 -12.46
CA HIS A 91 1.09 -8.89 -13.38
C HIS A 91 1.64 -10.31 -13.16
N LEU A 92 0.88 -11.15 -12.49
CA LEU A 92 1.23 -12.54 -12.25
C LEU A 92 0.80 -13.37 -13.46
N SER A 93 1.71 -14.20 -13.97
CA SER A 93 1.36 -15.22 -14.97
C SER A 93 0.34 -16.20 -14.37
N PRO A 94 -0.62 -16.72 -15.16
CA PRO A 94 -1.46 -17.83 -14.72
C PRO A 94 -0.65 -19.07 -14.29
N ASP A 95 0.57 -19.21 -14.83
CA ASP A 95 1.47 -20.34 -14.55
C ASP A 95 2.51 -19.99 -13.46
N ILE A 96 2.16 -19.14 -12.49
CA ILE A 96 3.09 -18.76 -11.43
C ILE A 96 3.42 -19.96 -10.53
N GLU A 97 4.72 -20.25 -10.39
CA GLU A 97 5.20 -21.24 -9.44
C GLU A 97 5.12 -20.66 -8.02
N LEU A 98 4.40 -21.35 -7.14
CA LEU A 98 4.31 -21.00 -5.74
C LEU A 98 5.50 -21.59 -4.98
N SER A 99 6.01 -20.87 -3.98
CA SER A 99 6.99 -21.48 -3.06
C SER A 99 6.31 -22.57 -2.22
N GLU A 100 7.09 -23.53 -1.72
CA GLU A 100 6.59 -24.58 -0.81
C GLU A 100 5.81 -24.00 0.39
N GLU A 101 6.26 -22.85 0.92
CA GLU A 101 5.56 -22.13 2.00
C GLU A 101 4.21 -21.57 1.56
N GLN A 102 4.16 -20.96 0.37
CA GLN A 102 2.93 -20.40 -0.19
C GLN A 102 1.90 -21.49 -0.50
N GLU A 103 2.35 -22.65 -0.99
CA GLU A 103 1.50 -23.82 -1.22
C GLU A 103 0.88 -24.35 0.09
N MET A 104 1.70 -24.53 1.13
CA MET A 104 1.20 -24.94 2.45
C MET A 104 0.19 -23.94 3.02
N GLN A 105 0.46 -22.63 2.90
CA GLN A 105 -0.45 -21.61 3.38
C GLN A 105 -1.78 -21.61 2.60
N LEU A 106 -1.72 -21.85 1.28
CA LEU A 106 -2.91 -21.99 0.46
C LEU A 106 -3.73 -23.23 0.85
N GLU A 107 -3.09 -24.35 1.15
CA GLU A 107 -3.76 -25.56 1.64
C GLU A 107 -4.47 -25.31 2.98
N LYS A 108 -3.78 -24.65 3.92
CA LYS A 108 -4.35 -24.25 5.21
C LYS A 108 -5.59 -23.37 5.03
N LEU A 109 -5.53 -22.37 4.15
CA LEU A 109 -6.67 -21.50 3.86
C LEU A 109 -7.85 -22.27 3.25
N LYS A 110 -7.59 -23.24 2.37
CA LYS A 110 -8.64 -24.11 1.81
C LYS A 110 -9.34 -24.92 2.89
N GLU A 111 -8.59 -25.49 3.83
CA GLU A 111 -9.18 -26.20 4.96
C GLU A 111 -10.04 -25.29 5.84
N GLU A 112 -9.52 -24.11 6.21
CA GLU A 112 -10.23 -23.15 7.07
C GLU A 112 -11.53 -22.69 6.41
N ALA A 113 -11.51 -22.37 5.11
CA ALA A 113 -12.71 -22.00 4.36
C ALA A 113 -13.75 -23.14 4.32
N SER A 114 -13.31 -24.40 4.20
CA SER A 114 -14.19 -25.57 4.22
C SER A 114 -14.83 -25.83 5.59
N LYS A 115 -14.11 -25.50 6.67
CA LYS A 115 -14.59 -25.62 8.05
C LYS A 115 -15.53 -24.47 8.40
N ALA A 116 -15.27 -23.26 7.92
CA ALA A 116 -16.09 -22.07 8.16
C ALA A 116 -17.44 -22.11 7.41
N GLY A 117 -17.53 -22.90 6.33
CA GLY A 117 -18.77 -23.14 5.59
C GLY A 117 -19.68 -24.25 6.15
N ARG A 118 -19.34 -24.84 7.31
CA ARG A 118 -20.17 -25.83 8.02
C ARG A 118 -20.73 -25.29 9.32
#